data_AF-A0A7H2BEW0-F1
#
_entry.id   AF-A0A7H2BEW0-F1
#
_cell.length_a   1.000
_cell.length_b   1.000
_cell.length_c   1.000
_cell.angle_alpha   90.00
_cell.angle_beta   90.00
_cell.angle_gamma   90.00
#
_symmetry.space_group_name_H-M   'P 1'
#
loop_
_entity.id
_entity.type
_entity.pdbx_description
1 polymer ?
#
loop_
_entity_poly.entity_id
_entity_poly.type
_entity_poly.pdbx_seq_one_letter_code
_entity_poly.pdbx_strand_id
1 'polypeptide(L)'
;MDFSTLTPTPAPRAVPSTAVVVGENLPADADAMYDAFTRAFAADTLDEPALVVTTSGSTGKPKQTVLTAGALQASAQATADATSSQGAQWMLALPLHYVAGAQVVARSAFAGVRPVITRSITRHTPFTPEDFLAAAQRMHPGARMLSLVPAQLHTLLDSHNEQVLSELQSFTALLLGGAPASACLLKQCKDLNVNVVTTYGSAETAGGCVYNSRPLTGVRIHIQEPDEHGTGRVWLGGDTLASGYLNDAEKTSASFFQDTHDNRWYRTDDRGSLTNGVLTIEGRADDVLITGGIKVSARKITERLEEHAAIREAIVAGIPHPKWGQMVAAMVTLTPGASAPQIQEFTDFVASALGKPAAPKVIKVCERFPVASTGKPDRRAIHQMLAQAAAAKDQL
;
A
#
# COMPACT_ATOMS: atom_id res chain seq x y z
N MET A 1 23.41 -3.25 -12.18
CA MET A 1 23.82 -3.79 -10.88
C MET A 1 24.27 -5.21 -11.12
N ASP A 2 25.41 -5.60 -10.56
CA ASP A 2 25.84 -7.00 -10.61
C ASP A 2 25.32 -7.74 -9.38
N PHE A 3 24.26 -8.52 -9.57
CA PHE A 3 23.62 -9.29 -8.51
C PHE A 3 24.52 -10.39 -7.93
N SER A 4 25.56 -10.81 -8.65
CA SER A 4 26.49 -11.84 -8.17
C SER A 4 27.42 -11.34 -7.06
N THR A 5 27.54 -10.01 -6.91
CA THR A 5 28.40 -9.35 -5.93
C THR A 5 27.65 -8.92 -4.66
N LEU A 6 26.34 -9.15 -4.60
CA LEU A 6 25.52 -8.76 -3.46
C LEU A 6 25.78 -9.66 -2.25
N THR A 7 26.08 -9.04 -1.11
CA THR A 7 26.26 -9.76 0.16
C THR A 7 25.01 -9.61 1.02
N PRO A 8 24.43 -10.69 1.54
CA PRO A 8 23.28 -10.60 2.45
C PRO A 8 23.61 -9.79 3.72
N THR A 9 22.70 -8.93 4.16
CA THR A 9 22.88 -8.18 5.40
C THR A 9 22.51 -9.01 6.63
N PRO A 10 23.18 -8.84 7.78
CA PRO A 10 22.83 -9.56 9.01
C PRO A 10 21.46 -9.14 9.54
N ALA A 11 20.73 -10.08 10.16
CA ALA A 11 19.50 -9.75 10.87
C ALA A 11 19.76 -8.94 12.15
N PRO A 12 18.92 -7.93 12.44
CA PRO A 12 18.93 -7.27 13.74
C PRO A 12 18.57 -8.29 14.83
N ARG A 13 19.36 -8.29 15.93
CA ARG A 13 19.19 -9.23 17.05
C ARG A 13 18.66 -8.58 18.34
N ALA A 14 18.78 -7.27 18.44
CA ALA A 14 18.36 -6.50 19.60
C ALA A 14 17.69 -5.22 19.15
N VAL A 15 16.76 -4.75 19.97
CA VAL A 15 16.03 -3.50 19.81
C VAL A 15 16.05 -2.83 21.17
N PRO A 16 16.44 -1.54 21.28
CA PRO A 16 16.47 -0.85 22.55
C PRO A 16 15.05 -0.73 23.12
N SER A 17 14.92 -0.66 24.44
CA SER A 17 13.63 -0.51 25.12
C SER A 17 12.91 0.80 24.77
N THR A 18 13.64 1.76 24.18
CA THR A 18 13.13 3.04 23.68
C THR A 18 12.46 2.92 22.31
N ALA A 19 12.68 1.85 21.57
CA ALA A 19 12.07 1.67 20.26
C ALA A 19 10.57 1.39 20.39
N VAL A 20 9.80 1.94 19.48
CA VAL A 20 8.36 1.72 19.42
C VAL A 20 8.09 0.38 18.73
N VAL A 21 7.28 -0.48 19.36
CA VAL A 21 6.87 -1.77 18.77
C VAL A 21 5.37 -1.72 18.49
N VAL A 22 4.99 -1.95 17.24
CA VAL A 22 3.60 -1.87 16.80
C VAL A 22 3.14 -3.19 16.15
N GLY A 23 1.86 -3.53 16.30
CA GLY A 23 1.27 -4.75 15.76
C GLY A 23 -0.21 -4.88 16.15
N GLU A 24 -0.99 -5.70 15.45
CA GLU A 24 -2.47 -5.75 15.59
C GLU A 24 -2.97 -5.99 17.02
N ASN A 25 -2.18 -6.69 17.84
CA ASN A 25 -2.53 -7.01 19.24
C ASN A 25 -1.65 -6.27 20.25
N LEU A 26 -0.96 -5.20 19.84
CA LEU A 26 -0.10 -4.41 20.71
C LEU A 26 -0.72 -3.03 20.95
N PRO A 27 -0.68 -2.51 22.19
CA PRO A 27 -1.14 -1.16 22.47
C PRO A 27 -0.25 -0.16 21.73
N ALA A 28 -0.86 0.84 21.11
CA ALA A 28 -0.17 1.93 20.46
C ALA A 28 -0.81 3.26 20.86
N ASP A 29 0.02 4.18 21.34
CA ASP A 29 -0.36 5.54 21.72
C ASP A 29 0.39 6.53 20.83
N ALA A 30 -0.35 7.43 20.17
CA ALA A 30 0.23 8.34 19.19
C ALA A 30 1.14 9.40 19.83
N ASP A 31 0.80 9.88 21.03
CA ASP A 31 1.57 10.91 21.72
C ASP A 31 2.87 10.34 22.29
N ALA A 32 2.81 9.15 22.90
CA ALA A 32 4.00 8.43 23.35
C ALA A 32 4.92 8.06 22.17
N MET A 33 4.34 7.65 21.04
CA MET A 33 5.07 7.36 19.81
C MET A 33 5.73 8.62 19.23
N TYR A 34 5.02 9.76 19.23
CA TYR A 34 5.57 11.05 18.80
C TYR A 34 6.80 11.41 19.64
N ASP A 35 6.67 11.36 20.97
CA ASP A 35 7.75 11.70 21.89
C ASP A 35 8.95 10.75 21.74
N ALA A 36 8.70 9.45 21.48
CA ALA A 36 9.74 8.48 21.21
C ALA A 36 10.51 8.78 19.93
N PHE A 37 9.82 9.10 18.82
CA PHE A 37 10.47 9.47 17.57
C PHE A 37 11.21 10.81 17.66
N THR A 38 10.65 11.82 18.34
CA THR A 38 11.35 13.08 18.58
C THR A 38 12.68 12.86 19.32
N ARG A 39 12.70 12.00 20.35
CA ARG A 39 13.95 11.64 21.04
C ARG A 39 14.91 10.88 20.12
N ALA A 40 14.39 9.91 19.36
CA ALA A 40 15.22 9.12 18.44
C ALA A 40 15.87 9.98 17.34
N PHE A 41 15.18 11.01 16.84
CA PHE A 41 15.73 11.93 15.83
C PHE A 41 16.70 12.96 16.40
N ALA A 42 16.73 13.14 17.71
CA ALA A 42 17.68 14.01 18.40
C ALA A 42 18.89 13.24 18.98
N ALA A 43 18.96 11.92 18.78
CA ALA A 43 20.05 11.10 19.28
C ALA A 43 21.35 11.32 18.49
N ASP A 44 22.49 11.03 19.12
CA ASP A 44 23.82 11.19 18.52
C ASP A 44 24.04 10.25 17.31
N THR A 45 23.34 9.13 17.26
CA THR A 45 23.35 8.18 16.15
C THR A 45 21.93 7.88 15.67
N LEU A 46 21.78 7.77 14.35
CA LEU A 46 20.51 7.47 13.70
C LEU A 46 20.42 6.01 13.24
N ASP A 47 21.45 5.20 13.48
CA ASP A 47 21.48 3.78 13.10
C ASP A 47 20.74 2.89 14.09
N GLU A 48 20.35 3.43 15.24
CA GLU A 48 19.60 2.68 16.25
C GLU A 48 18.16 2.37 15.80
N PRO A 49 17.66 1.15 16.06
CA PRO A 49 16.26 0.81 15.84
C PRO A 49 15.32 1.75 16.60
N ALA A 50 14.37 2.36 15.89
CA ALA A 50 13.38 3.28 16.44
C ALA A 50 11.94 2.74 16.33
N LEU A 51 11.67 1.90 15.32
CA LEU A 51 10.35 1.32 15.08
C LEU A 51 10.46 -0.15 14.68
N VAL A 52 9.65 -1.00 15.31
CA VAL A 52 9.44 -2.40 14.90
C VAL A 52 7.98 -2.58 14.49
N VAL A 53 7.77 -2.91 13.21
CA VAL A 53 6.42 -3.17 12.66
C VAL A 53 6.19 -4.66 12.58
N THR A 54 5.22 -5.14 13.36
CA THR A 54 4.81 -6.55 13.39
C THR A 54 3.64 -6.78 12.45
N THR A 55 3.84 -7.63 11.45
CA THR A 55 2.80 -8.03 10.47
C THR A 55 2.49 -9.51 10.60
N SER A 56 1.22 -9.89 10.45
CA SER A 56 0.82 -11.30 10.39
C SER A 56 1.47 -11.96 9.17
N GLY A 57 2.42 -12.88 9.38
CA GLY A 57 3.04 -13.62 8.28
C GLY A 57 2.10 -14.66 7.70
N SER A 58 2.14 -14.89 6.38
CA SER A 58 1.39 -15.95 5.70
C SER A 58 1.75 -17.36 6.20
N THR A 59 2.90 -17.51 6.86
CA THR A 59 3.42 -18.76 7.46
C THR A 59 3.02 -18.96 8.92
N GLY A 60 2.22 -18.05 9.50
CA GLY A 60 1.76 -18.14 10.90
C GLY A 60 2.70 -17.54 11.95
N LYS A 61 3.99 -17.32 11.64
CA LYS A 61 4.91 -16.53 12.49
C LYS A 61 4.85 -15.05 12.10
N PRO A 62 4.59 -14.12 13.05
CA PRO A 62 4.59 -12.70 12.77
C PRO A 62 5.96 -12.23 12.26
N LYS A 63 5.97 -11.46 11.17
CA LYS A 63 7.17 -10.84 10.61
C LYS A 63 7.38 -9.48 11.29
N GLN A 64 8.52 -9.30 11.95
CA GLN A 64 8.87 -8.07 12.67
C GLN A 64 9.93 -7.29 11.88
N THR A 65 9.51 -6.22 11.21
CA THR A 65 10.39 -5.38 10.39
C THR A 65 10.99 -4.28 11.24
N VAL A 66 12.32 -4.14 11.24
CA VAL A 66 13.05 -3.17 12.09
C VAL A 66 13.48 -1.96 11.27
N LEU A 67 13.06 -0.76 11.69
CA LEU A 67 13.40 0.52 11.07
C LEU A 67 14.24 1.35 12.03
N THR A 68 15.34 1.92 11.54
CA THR A 68 16.20 2.83 12.32
C THR A 68 15.63 4.24 12.36
N ALA A 69 16.10 5.07 13.30
CA ALA A 69 15.76 6.49 13.33
C ALA A 69 16.10 7.18 12.00
N GLY A 70 17.25 6.85 11.41
CA GLY A 70 17.70 7.37 10.12
C GLY A 70 16.79 6.98 8.96
N ALA A 71 16.30 5.74 8.92
CA ALA A 71 15.36 5.31 7.87
C ALA A 71 14.02 6.04 7.95
N LEU A 72 13.51 6.26 9.16
CA LEU A 72 12.29 7.05 9.38
C LEU A 72 12.50 8.52 8.98
N GLN A 73 13.64 9.10 9.36
CA GLN A 73 13.97 10.50 9.05
C GLN A 73 14.17 10.70 7.53
N ALA A 74 14.90 9.79 6.87
CA ALA A 74 15.09 9.82 5.42
C ALA A 74 13.75 9.74 4.68
N SER A 75 12.84 8.86 5.12
CA SER A 75 11.49 8.78 4.56
C SER A 75 10.69 10.07 4.78
N ALA A 76 10.77 10.66 5.97
CA ALA A 76 10.07 11.89 6.30
C ALA A 76 10.57 13.09 5.48
N GLN A 77 11.88 13.28 5.39
CA GLN A 77 12.51 14.31 4.57
C GLN A 77 12.14 14.16 3.10
N ALA A 78 12.30 12.96 2.53
CA ALA A 78 12.02 12.73 1.12
C ALA A 78 10.52 12.90 0.78
N THR A 79 9.63 12.57 1.72
CA THR A 79 8.19 12.83 1.61
C THR A 79 7.90 14.34 1.59
N ALA A 80 8.50 15.09 2.52
CA ALA A 80 8.32 16.53 2.62
C ALA A 80 8.83 17.27 1.37
N ASP A 81 9.96 16.83 0.81
CA ASP A 81 10.50 17.39 -0.44
C ASP A 81 9.57 17.11 -1.63
N ALA A 82 9.16 15.85 -1.80
CA ALA A 82 8.31 15.46 -2.95
C ALA A 82 6.92 16.09 -2.93
N THR A 83 6.45 16.54 -1.76
CA THR A 83 5.13 17.16 -1.60
C THR A 83 5.20 18.65 -1.25
N SER A 84 6.40 19.23 -1.19
CA SER A 84 6.64 20.62 -0.76
C SER A 84 5.96 20.94 0.58
N SER A 85 6.02 20.02 1.54
CA SER A 85 5.27 20.04 2.80
C SER A 85 6.17 20.15 4.04
N GLN A 86 7.29 20.86 3.92
CA GLN A 86 8.19 21.11 5.05
C GLN A 86 7.45 21.80 6.21
N GLY A 87 7.59 21.25 7.42
CA GLY A 87 6.88 21.75 8.60
C GLY A 87 5.36 21.52 8.60
N ALA A 88 4.83 20.66 7.71
CA ALA A 88 3.40 20.42 7.62
C ALA A 88 2.82 19.73 8.87
N GLN A 89 1.59 20.09 9.22
CA GLN A 89 0.82 19.36 10.21
C GLN A 89 0.13 18.16 9.55
N TRP A 90 0.31 16.99 10.15
CA TRP A 90 -0.32 15.76 9.66
C TRP A 90 -1.62 15.46 10.37
N MET A 91 -2.58 14.87 9.64
CA MET A 91 -3.73 14.20 10.23
C MET A 91 -3.46 12.70 10.32
N LEU A 92 -3.61 12.12 11.51
CA LEU A 92 -3.52 10.68 11.74
C LEU A 92 -4.91 10.04 11.64
N ALA A 93 -5.22 9.47 10.47
CA ALA A 93 -6.46 8.77 10.15
C ALA A 93 -6.27 7.25 9.88
N LEU A 94 -5.05 6.75 10.03
CA LEU A 94 -4.67 5.36 9.79
C LEU A 94 -4.25 4.67 11.10
N PRO A 95 -4.57 3.37 11.30
CA PRO A 95 -4.20 2.67 12.52
C PRO A 95 -2.69 2.64 12.77
N LEU A 96 -2.28 2.93 14.01
CA LEU A 96 -0.89 3.01 14.44
C LEU A 96 -0.13 1.67 14.35
N HIS A 97 -0.86 0.55 14.38
CA HIS A 97 -0.25 -0.78 14.29
C HIS A 97 0.25 -1.17 12.91
N TYR A 98 -0.03 -0.34 11.90
CA TYR A 98 0.56 -0.45 10.56
C TYR A 98 1.59 0.65 10.34
N VAL A 99 2.60 0.34 9.52
CA VAL A 99 3.65 1.31 9.15
C VAL A 99 3.07 2.63 8.61
N ALA A 100 1.92 2.60 7.93
CA ALA A 100 1.30 3.79 7.38
C ALA A 100 0.82 4.77 8.46
N GLY A 101 0.22 4.28 9.56
CA GLY A 101 -0.16 5.12 10.70
C GLY A 101 1.06 5.56 11.51
N ALA A 102 1.99 4.64 11.79
CA ALA A 102 3.23 4.97 12.51
C ALA A 102 4.08 6.03 11.76
N GLN A 103 4.12 5.98 10.44
CA GLN A 103 4.82 6.98 9.61
C GLN A 103 4.20 8.37 9.66
N VAL A 104 2.89 8.49 9.82
CA VAL A 104 2.27 9.80 10.04
C VAL A 104 2.84 10.43 11.32
N VAL A 105 3.00 9.64 12.38
CA VAL A 105 3.59 10.11 13.64
C VAL A 105 5.07 10.42 13.48
N ALA A 106 5.85 9.57 12.79
CA ALA A 106 7.26 9.83 12.50
C ALA A 106 7.47 11.11 11.70
N ARG A 107 6.66 11.36 10.66
CA ARG A 107 6.73 12.58 9.85
C ARG A 107 6.34 13.83 10.63
N SER A 108 5.38 13.69 11.54
CA SER A 108 5.00 14.76 12.48
C SER A 108 6.14 15.11 13.43
N ALA A 109 6.78 14.10 14.02
CA ALA A 109 7.93 14.28 14.89
C ALA A 109 9.12 14.92 14.16
N PHE A 110 9.36 14.52 12.90
CA PHE A 110 10.36 15.13 12.03
C PHE A 110 10.05 16.60 11.73
N ALA A 111 8.79 16.92 11.41
CA ALA A 111 8.34 18.29 11.17
C ALA A 111 8.32 19.17 12.43
N GLY A 112 8.44 18.57 13.63
CA GLY A 112 8.31 19.27 14.90
C GLY A 112 6.89 19.74 15.21
N VAL A 113 5.88 19.18 14.52
CA VAL A 113 4.46 19.57 14.66
C VAL A 113 3.65 18.33 15.00
N ARG A 114 2.96 18.33 16.14
CA ARG A 114 2.12 17.19 16.56
C ARG A 114 1.00 16.90 15.56
N PRO A 115 0.69 15.62 15.30
CA PRO A 115 -0.41 15.26 14.42
C PRO A 115 -1.76 15.56 15.06
N VAL A 116 -2.75 15.88 14.22
CA VAL A 116 -4.14 15.89 14.64
C VAL A 116 -4.71 14.48 14.49
N ILE A 117 -5.01 13.83 15.61
CA ILE A 117 -5.51 12.44 15.65
C ILE A 117 -7.03 12.43 15.48
N THR A 118 -7.55 11.58 14.61
CA THR A 118 -9.00 11.42 14.42
C THR A 118 -9.65 10.60 15.55
N ARG A 119 -10.97 10.67 15.68
CA ARG A 119 -11.74 9.86 16.64
C ARG A 119 -11.74 8.38 16.26
N SER A 120 -11.68 8.06 14.97
CA SER A 120 -11.55 6.67 14.51
C SER A 120 -10.33 5.97 15.10
N ILE A 121 -9.22 6.70 15.29
CA ILE A 121 -8.01 6.16 15.91
C ILE A 121 -8.15 6.09 17.43
N THR A 122 -8.55 7.18 18.09
CA THR A 122 -8.61 7.24 19.56
C THR A 122 -9.73 6.39 20.18
N ARG A 123 -10.83 6.15 19.44
CA ARG A 123 -11.99 5.39 19.92
C ARG A 123 -12.17 4.05 19.23
N HIS A 124 -11.26 3.68 18.31
CA HIS A 124 -11.36 2.46 17.50
C HIS A 124 -12.71 2.33 16.76
N THR A 125 -13.25 3.46 16.29
CA THR A 125 -14.50 3.51 15.51
C THR A 125 -14.21 3.57 14.02
N PRO A 126 -15.18 3.27 13.15
CA PRO A 126 -15.03 3.50 11.72
C PRO A 126 -14.65 4.96 11.41
N PHE A 127 -13.86 5.16 10.36
CA PHE A 127 -13.56 6.47 9.81
C PHE A 127 -14.76 6.97 9.00
N THR A 128 -15.24 8.19 9.30
CA THR A 128 -16.42 8.78 8.65
C THR A 128 -16.12 10.21 8.18
N PRO A 129 -16.96 10.80 7.31
CA PRO A 129 -16.82 12.19 6.90
C PRO A 129 -16.87 13.19 8.07
N GLU A 130 -17.70 12.94 9.08
CA GLU A 130 -17.79 13.78 10.29
C GLU A 130 -16.51 13.71 11.13
N ASP A 131 -15.89 12.52 11.21
CA ASP A 131 -14.61 12.34 11.90
C ASP A 131 -13.49 13.11 11.20
N PHE A 132 -13.44 13.03 9.87
CA PHE A 132 -12.52 13.82 9.04
C PHE A 132 -12.72 15.33 9.25
N LEU A 133 -13.95 15.84 9.15
CA LEU A 133 -14.25 17.26 9.35
C LEU A 133 -13.86 17.74 10.76
N ALA A 134 -14.21 16.98 11.80
CA ALA A 134 -13.88 17.33 13.18
C ALA A 134 -12.36 17.34 13.45
N ALA A 135 -11.59 16.52 12.73
CA ALA A 135 -10.14 16.59 12.77
C ALA A 135 -9.60 17.75 11.94
N ALA A 136 -10.12 17.97 10.74
CA ALA A 136 -9.74 19.04 9.85
C ALA A 136 -9.87 20.42 10.51
N GLN A 137 -10.97 20.68 11.21
CA GLN A 137 -11.23 21.92 11.94
C GLN A 137 -10.25 22.22 13.09
N ARG A 138 -9.52 21.21 13.59
CA ARG A 138 -8.52 21.37 14.66
C ARG A 138 -7.11 21.62 14.10
N MET A 139 -6.91 21.49 12.80
CA MET A 139 -5.61 21.72 12.17
C MET A 139 -5.32 23.22 12.05
N HIS A 140 -4.05 23.57 12.12
CA HIS A 140 -3.59 24.95 11.92
C HIS A 140 -3.69 25.35 10.44
N PRO A 141 -3.85 26.66 10.17
CA PRO A 141 -3.69 27.17 8.81
C PRO A 141 -2.23 26.97 8.37
N GLY A 142 -2.03 26.43 7.18
CA GLY A 142 -0.69 26.15 6.63
C GLY A 142 -0.64 24.86 5.82
N ALA A 143 0.55 24.27 5.72
CA ALA A 143 0.71 23.01 5.02
C ALA A 143 0.07 21.86 5.82
N ARG A 144 -0.89 21.17 5.21
CA ARG A 144 -1.69 20.10 5.83
C ARG A 144 -1.51 18.83 5.04
N MET A 145 -1.12 17.75 5.72
CA MET A 145 -0.87 16.45 5.12
C MET A 145 -1.85 15.41 5.65
N LEU A 146 -2.29 14.51 4.78
CA LEU A 146 -3.17 13.40 5.14
C LEU A 146 -2.69 12.13 4.44
N SER A 147 -2.77 10.99 5.11
CA SER A 147 -2.58 9.68 4.50
C SER A 147 -3.87 8.88 4.60
N LEU A 148 -4.32 8.30 3.48
CA LEU A 148 -5.52 7.47 3.40
C LEU A 148 -5.25 6.20 2.59
N VAL A 149 -6.14 5.23 2.78
CA VAL A 149 -6.34 4.14 1.80
C VAL A 149 -7.49 4.49 0.84
N PRO A 150 -7.53 3.91 -0.39
CA PRO A 150 -8.60 4.17 -1.36
C PRO A 150 -10.02 4.10 -0.79
N ALA A 151 -10.33 3.10 0.04
CA ALA A 151 -11.65 2.94 0.66
C ALA A 151 -12.06 4.12 1.56
N GLN A 152 -11.11 4.72 2.28
CA GLN A 152 -11.39 5.92 3.08
C GLN A 152 -11.63 7.15 2.19
N LEU A 153 -10.88 7.29 1.10
CA LEU A 153 -11.08 8.41 0.18
C LEU A 153 -12.45 8.31 -0.52
N HIS A 154 -12.86 7.11 -0.96
CA HIS A 154 -14.21 6.86 -1.45
C HIS A 154 -15.26 7.24 -0.40
N THR A 155 -15.07 6.85 0.87
CA THR A 155 -16.00 7.21 1.96
C THR A 155 -16.21 8.73 2.06
N LEU A 156 -15.16 9.53 1.83
CA LEU A 156 -15.26 10.98 1.86
C LEU A 156 -15.92 11.56 0.60
N LEU A 157 -15.56 11.06 -0.59
CA LEU A 157 -16.11 11.55 -1.86
C LEU A 157 -17.58 11.15 -2.07
N ASP A 158 -17.95 9.92 -1.69
CA ASP A 158 -19.32 9.38 -1.80
C ASP A 158 -20.28 10.02 -0.79
N SER A 159 -19.78 10.80 0.19
CA SER A 159 -20.62 11.58 1.09
C SER A 159 -21.37 12.71 0.39
N HIS A 160 -20.88 13.14 -0.78
CA HIS A 160 -21.36 14.30 -1.53
C HIS A 160 -21.55 15.57 -0.67
N ASN A 161 -20.76 15.69 0.40
CA ASN A 161 -20.80 16.81 1.31
C ASN A 161 -19.80 17.90 0.87
N GLU A 162 -20.31 19.09 0.56
CA GLU A 162 -19.50 20.22 0.06
C GLU A 162 -18.40 20.65 1.05
N GLN A 163 -18.64 20.57 2.36
CA GLN A 163 -17.63 20.91 3.37
C GLN A 163 -16.49 19.89 3.38
N VAL A 164 -16.81 18.60 3.23
CA VAL A 164 -15.79 17.53 3.14
C VAL A 164 -14.92 17.75 1.92
N LEU A 165 -15.53 18.04 0.77
CA LEU A 165 -14.79 18.31 -0.46
C LEU A 165 -13.91 19.57 -0.32
N SER A 166 -14.45 20.65 0.23
CA SER A 166 -13.68 21.89 0.47
C SER A 166 -12.49 21.64 1.39
N GLU A 167 -12.66 20.84 2.46
CA GLU A 167 -11.54 20.49 3.33
C GLU A 167 -10.52 19.61 2.62
N LEU A 168 -10.94 18.60 1.83
CA LEU A 168 -10.04 17.76 1.03
C LEU A 168 -9.17 18.58 0.07
N GLN A 169 -9.77 19.58 -0.59
CA GLN A 169 -9.07 20.50 -1.49
C GLN A 169 -8.07 21.41 -0.76
N SER A 170 -8.23 21.62 0.55
CA SER A 170 -7.35 22.47 1.35
C SER A 170 -6.04 21.79 1.78
N PHE A 171 -5.94 20.46 1.68
CA PHE A 171 -4.72 19.74 2.03
C PHE A 171 -3.62 19.96 0.99
N THR A 172 -2.40 20.16 1.47
CA THR A 172 -1.21 20.30 0.63
C THR A 172 -1.01 19.04 -0.21
N ALA A 173 -1.16 17.86 0.37
CA ALA A 173 -1.23 16.60 -0.36
C ALA A 173 -1.91 15.50 0.46
N LEU A 174 -2.58 14.60 -0.25
CA LEU A 174 -3.16 13.37 0.27
C LEU A 174 -2.33 12.19 -0.24
N LEU A 175 -1.55 11.58 0.64
CA LEU A 175 -0.86 10.34 0.32
C LEU A 175 -1.89 9.21 0.27
N LEU A 176 -2.06 8.63 -0.91
CA LEU A 176 -2.97 7.52 -1.14
C LEU A 176 -2.16 6.25 -1.33
N GLY A 177 -2.29 5.31 -0.40
CA GLY A 177 -1.40 4.15 -0.33
C GLY A 177 -2.02 2.93 0.31
N GLY A 178 -1.18 1.91 0.51
CA GLY A 178 -1.57 0.66 1.16
C GLY A 178 -2.38 -0.30 0.29
N ALA A 179 -3.04 0.18 -0.76
CA ALA A 179 -3.66 -0.59 -1.82
C ALA A 179 -3.58 0.18 -3.15
N PRO A 180 -3.66 -0.50 -4.31
CA PRO A 180 -3.81 0.18 -5.59
C PRO A 180 -5.04 1.08 -5.60
N ALA A 181 -4.92 2.30 -6.14
CA ALA A 181 -6.04 3.18 -6.42
C ALA A 181 -6.51 2.94 -7.85
N SER A 182 -7.81 2.80 -8.07
CA SER A 182 -8.36 2.61 -9.41
C SER A 182 -8.21 3.88 -10.27
N ALA A 183 -8.13 3.69 -11.59
CA ALA A 183 -8.07 4.81 -12.52
C ALA A 183 -9.30 5.73 -12.39
N CYS A 184 -10.47 5.15 -12.10
CA CYS A 184 -11.71 5.89 -11.84
C CYS A 184 -11.58 6.84 -10.64
N LEU A 185 -11.08 6.35 -9.49
CA LEU A 185 -10.87 7.16 -8.29
C LEU A 185 -9.87 8.30 -8.55
N LEU A 186 -8.74 8.00 -9.21
CA LEU A 186 -7.73 9.01 -9.52
C LEU A 186 -8.26 10.08 -10.48
N LYS A 187 -9.06 9.69 -11.47
CA LYS A 187 -9.75 10.63 -12.36
C LYS A 187 -10.73 11.51 -11.59
N GLN A 188 -11.55 10.93 -10.73
CA GLN A 188 -12.50 11.68 -9.90
C GLN A 188 -11.79 12.71 -9.01
N CYS A 189 -10.68 12.33 -8.37
CA CYS A 189 -9.87 13.26 -7.56
C CYS A 189 -9.33 14.42 -8.39
N LYS A 190 -8.84 14.13 -9.62
CA LYS A 190 -8.38 15.16 -10.55
C LYS A 190 -9.50 16.11 -10.96
N ASP A 191 -10.66 15.58 -11.33
CA ASP A 191 -11.83 16.38 -11.74
C ASP A 191 -12.34 17.27 -10.58
N LEU A 192 -12.18 16.81 -9.35
CA LEU A 192 -12.56 17.52 -8.11
C LEU A 192 -11.43 18.38 -7.52
N ASN A 193 -10.27 18.50 -8.18
CA ASN A 193 -9.09 19.23 -7.69
C ASN A 193 -8.60 18.80 -6.29
N VAL A 194 -8.73 17.50 -5.95
CA VAL A 194 -8.15 16.93 -4.72
C VAL A 194 -6.71 16.50 -5.01
N ASN A 195 -5.73 17.07 -4.28
CA ASN A 195 -4.32 16.80 -4.53
C ASN A 195 -3.86 15.44 -3.99
N VAL A 196 -4.13 14.39 -4.76
CA VAL A 196 -3.73 13.01 -4.44
C VAL A 196 -2.32 12.70 -4.95
N VAL A 197 -1.50 12.12 -4.08
CA VAL A 197 -0.19 11.55 -4.38
C VAL A 197 -0.27 10.06 -4.14
N THR A 198 -0.21 9.27 -5.21
CA THR A 198 -0.20 7.80 -5.10
C THR A 198 1.14 7.33 -4.56
N THR A 199 1.13 6.35 -3.67
CA THR A 199 2.34 5.87 -2.98
C THR A 199 2.52 4.36 -3.15
N TYR A 200 3.77 3.95 -3.37
CA TYR A 200 4.21 2.57 -3.35
C TYR A 200 5.34 2.37 -2.33
N GLY A 201 5.24 1.27 -1.57
CA GLY A 201 6.16 0.90 -0.52
C GLY A 201 5.56 -0.13 0.44
N SER A 202 6.34 -0.48 1.45
CA SER A 202 5.98 -1.48 2.47
C SER A 202 6.58 -1.12 3.83
N ALA A 203 6.46 -1.99 4.82
CA ALA A 203 7.13 -1.78 6.11
C ALA A 203 8.66 -1.72 5.94
N GLU A 204 9.20 -2.50 5.01
CA GLU A 204 10.62 -2.59 4.68
C GLU A 204 11.20 -1.32 4.06
N THR A 205 10.34 -0.40 3.60
CA THR A 205 10.75 0.87 2.98
C THR A 205 10.26 2.09 3.75
N ALA A 206 10.00 1.93 5.06
CA ALA A 206 9.46 2.98 5.91
C ALA A 206 8.11 3.52 5.38
N GLY A 207 7.26 2.64 4.85
CA GLY A 207 5.90 2.92 4.42
C GLY A 207 5.75 3.32 2.94
N GLY A 208 6.61 4.18 2.41
CA GLY A 208 6.51 4.67 1.03
C GLY A 208 7.82 5.24 0.51
N CYS A 209 8.21 4.83 -0.69
CA CYS A 209 9.50 5.20 -1.32
C CYS A 209 9.38 5.56 -2.81
N VAL A 210 8.21 5.34 -3.43
CA VAL A 210 7.92 5.72 -4.83
C VAL A 210 6.58 6.42 -4.89
N TYR A 211 6.55 7.68 -5.29
CA TYR A 211 5.36 8.54 -5.30
C TYR A 211 5.01 8.93 -6.73
N ASN A 212 3.74 8.81 -7.11
CA ASN A 212 3.27 9.01 -8.50
C ASN A 212 4.16 8.26 -9.50
N SER A 213 4.44 6.99 -9.18
CA SER A 213 5.33 6.11 -9.94
C SER A 213 6.78 6.58 -10.10
N ARG A 214 7.23 7.60 -9.36
CA ARG A 214 8.64 8.07 -9.40
C ARG A 214 9.33 7.83 -8.06
N PRO A 215 10.61 7.39 -8.04
CA PRO A 215 11.34 7.23 -6.79
C PRO A 215 11.45 8.57 -6.07
N LEU A 216 11.34 8.53 -4.74
CA LEU A 216 11.67 9.68 -3.90
C LEU A 216 13.18 9.98 -3.95
N THR A 217 13.58 11.18 -3.52
CA THR A 217 15.00 11.53 -3.37
C THR A 217 15.75 10.49 -2.55
N GLY A 218 16.91 10.04 -3.04
CA GLY A 218 17.73 9.00 -2.41
C GLY A 218 17.25 7.56 -2.64
N VAL A 219 16.06 7.35 -3.22
CA VAL A 219 15.55 6.02 -3.56
C VAL A 219 16.06 5.59 -4.92
N ARG A 220 16.57 4.36 -4.97
CA ARG A 220 17.04 3.70 -6.19
C ARG A 220 16.13 2.53 -6.53
N ILE A 221 15.93 2.30 -7.82
CA ILE A 221 15.13 1.20 -8.34
C ILE A 221 15.98 0.42 -9.34
N HIS A 222 15.94 -0.91 -9.23
CA HIS A 222 16.52 -1.81 -10.23
C HIS A 222 15.52 -2.90 -10.58
N ILE A 223 15.49 -3.28 -11.86
CA ILE A 223 14.66 -4.39 -12.36
C ILE A 223 15.57 -5.58 -12.65
N GLN A 224 15.48 -6.62 -11.84
CA GLN A 224 16.26 -7.84 -12.01
C GLN A 224 15.57 -8.78 -13.00
N GLU A 225 16.36 -9.35 -13.92
CA GLU A 225 15.91 -10.33 -14.92
C GLU A 225 14.64 -9.87 -15.66
N PRO A 226 14.67 -8.70 -16.34
CA PRO A 226 13.54 -8.26 -17.13
C PRO A 226 13.29 -9.24 -18.29
N ASP A 227 12.02 -9.55 -18.52
CA ASP A 227 11.56 -10.26 -19.72
C ASP A 227 11.62 -9.35 -20.97
N GLU A 228 11.13 -9.86 -22.11
CA GLU A 228 11.10 -9.12 -23.38
C GLU A 228 10.30 -7.81 -23.34
N HIS A 229 9.43 -7.64 -22.35
CA HIS A 229 8.65 -6.42 -22.14
C HIS A 229 9.27 -5.49 -21.09
N GLY A 230 10.46 -5.82 -20.57
CA GLY A 230 11.16 -5.05 -19.55
C GLY A 230 10.68 -5.33 -18.13
N THR A 231 9.86 -6.36 -17.94
CA THR A 231 9.25 -6.67 -16.64
C THR A 231 10.07 -7.71 -15.90
N GLY A 232 10.53 -7.35 -14.71
CA GLY A 232 11.36 -8.19 -13.87
C GLY A 232 11.01 -8.03 -12.40
N ARG A 233 11.85 -8.55 -11.51
CA ARG A 233 11.69 -8.36 -10.07
C ARG A 233 12.14 -6.96 -9.68
N VAL A 234 11.33 -6.25 -8.90
CA VAL A 234 11.66 -4.91 -8.41
C VAL A 234 12.61 -5.01 -7.21
N TRP A 235 13.72 -4.28 -7.27
CA TRP A 235 14.65 -4.07 -6.17
C TRP A 235 14.67 -2.60 -5.82
N LEU A 236 14.67 -2.31 -4.52
CA LEU A 236 14.63 -0.96 -3.97
C LEU A 236 15.90 -0.70 -3.18
N GLY A 237 16.52 0.46 -3.34
CA GLY A 237 17.71 0.89 -2.62
C GLY A 237 17.52 2.27 -2.02
N GLY A 238 18.32 2.62 -1.03
CA GLY A 238 18.31 3.94 -0.38
C GLY A 238 18.14 3.88 1.14
N ASP A 239 18.16 5.05 1.77
CA ASP A 239 18.24 5.13 3.23
C ASP A 239 16.90 4.86 3.93
N THR A 240 15.80 4.81 3.18
CA THR A 240 14.47 4.45 3.70
C THR A 240 14.34 2.97 4.05
N LEU A 241 15.35 2.14 3.77
CA LEU A 241 15.28 0.69 3.95
C LEU A 241 15.40 0.26 5.43
N ALA A 242 14.50 -0.61 5.85
CA ALA A 242 14.58 -1.32 7.13
C ALA A 242 15.90 -2.06 7.30
N SER A 243 16.39 -2.20 8.53
CA SER A 243 17.62 -2.94 8.86
C SER A 243 17.50 -4.44 8.56
N GLY A 244 16.28 -4.97 8.62
CA GLY A 244 15.99 -6.39 8.42
C GLY A 244 14.80 -6.85 9.24
N TYR A 245 14.73 -8.16 9.46
CA TYR A 245 13.70 -8.78 10.29
C TYR A 245 14.30 -9.22 11.64
N LEU A 246 13.64 -8.83 12.74
CA LEU A 246 14.12 -9.09 14.10
C LEU A 246 14.25 -10.60 14.35
N ASN A 247 15.45 -11.04 14.73
CA ASN A 247 15.77 -12.44 15.04
C ASN A 247 15.45 -13.45 13.91
N ASP A 248 15.39 -12.99 12.66
CA ASP A 248 15.09 -13.83 11.49
C ASP A 248 16.19 -13.67 10.42
N ALA A 249 17.31 -14.36 10.66
CA ALA A 249 18.49 -14.34 9.81
C ALA A 249 18.22 -14.89 8.41
N GLU A 250 17.45 -15.98 8.31
CA GLU A 250 17.11 -16.61 7.04
C GLU A 250 16.35 -15.63 6.15
N LYS A 251 15.25 -15.06 6.66
CA LYS A 251 14.43 -14.14 5.88
C LYS A 251 15.13 -12.83 5.57
N THR A 252 15.95 -12.34 6.51
CA THR A 252 16.74 -11.12 6.28
C THR A 252 17.75 -11.35 5.17
N SER A 253 18.52 -12.44 5.24
CA SER A 253 19.53 -12.74 4.22
C SER A 253 18.94 -13.03 2.84
N ALA A 254 17.66 -13.46 2.78
CA ALA A 254 16.94 -13.64 1.52
C ALA A 254 16.35 -12.34 0.93
N SER A 255 16.26 -11.26 1.72
CA SER A 255 15.53 -10.04 1.33
C SER A 255 16.38 -8.77 1.30
N PHE A 256 17.41 -8.69 2.15
CA PHE A 256 18.23 -7.49 2.31
C PHE A 256 19.69 -7.80 2.00
N PHE A 257 20.27 -6.95 1.16
CA PHE A 257 21.59 -7.14 0.58
C PHE A 257 22.35 -5.81 0.59
N GLN A 258 23.66 -5.91 0.42
CA GLN A 258 24.56 -4.79 0.24
C GLN A 258 25.44 -5.04 -0.99
N ASP A 259 25.67 -4.01 -1.80
CA ASP A 259 26.62 -4.08 -2.91
C ASP A 259 28.05 -3.70 -2.49
N THR A 260 29.01 -3.80 -3.40
CA THR A 260 30.43 -3.51 -3.15
C THR A 260 30.74 -2.04 -2.88
N HIS A 261 29.77 -1.14 -3.05
CA HIS A 261 29.87 0.28 -2.73
C HIS A 261 29.06 0.62 -1.48
N ASP A 262 28.82 -0.36 -0.63
CA ASP A 262 28.07 -0.28 0.62
C ASP A 262 26.60 0.13 0.46
N ASN A 263 26.04 0.14 -0.75
CA ASN A 263 24.63 0.49 -0.92
C ASN A 263 23.74 -0.66 -0.50
N ARG A 264 22.73 -0.34 0.31
CA ARG A 264 21.72 -1.30 0.75
C ARG A 264 20.63 -1.48 -0.30
N TRP A 265 20.19 -2.72 -0.44
CA TRP A 265 19.18 -3.15 -1.39
C TRP A 265 18.16 -4.08 -0.73
N TYR A 266 16.90 -3.85 -1.02
CA TYR A 266 15.78 -4.69 -0.64
C TYR A 266 15.19 -5.36 -1.89
N ARG A 267 15.22 -6.69 -1.88
CA ARG A 267 14.59 -7.54 -2.87
C ARG A 267 13.11 -7.67 -2.55
N THR A 268 12.27 -7.00 -3.33
CA THR A 268 10.81 -7.11 -3.17
C THR A 268 10.31 -8.44 -3.74
N ASP A 269 9.05 -8.74 -3.45
CA ASP A 269 8.28 -9.78 -4.15
C ASP A 269 7.43 -9.22 -5.29
N ASP A 270 7.59 -7.94 -5.63
CA ASP A 270 6.84 -7.30 -6.70
C ASP A 270 7.57 -7.46 -8.04
N ARG A 271 6.78 -7.64 -9.10
CA ARG A 271 7.23 -7.54 -10.49
C ARG A 271 6.82 -6.20 -11.06
N GLY A 272 7.68 -5.65 -11.90
CA GLY A 272 7.41 -4.37 -12.55
C GLY A 272 8.46 -4.03 -13.60
N SER A 273 8.22 -2.92 -14.27
CA SER A 273 9.10 -2.34 -15.28
C SER A 273 9.43 -0.89 -14.91
N LEU A 274 10.60 -0.43 -15.35
CA LEU A 274 11.06 0.93 -15.13
C LEU A 274 11.37 1.57 -16.48
N THR A 275 10.58 2.57 -16.86
CA THR A 275 10.76 3.28 -18.14
C THR A 275 10.90 4.78 -17.85
N ASN A 276 12.03 5.37 -18.22
CA ASN A 276 12.31 6.81 -18.01
C ASN A 276 12.08 7.27 -16.55
N GLY A 277 12.48 6.43 -15.59
CA GLY A 277 12.33 6.69 -14.16
C GLY A 277 10.88 6.58 -13.64
N VAL A 278 9.95 6.08 -14.44
CA VAL A 278 8.57 5.77 -14.05
C VAL A 278 8.46 4.27 -13.79
N LEU A 279 8.14 3.90 -12.56
CA LEU A 279 7.93 2.53 -12.12
C LEU A 279 6.47 2.13 -12.32
N THR A 280 6.27 1.05 -13.06
CA THR A 280 4.99 0.36 -13.18
C THR A 280 5.09 -0.96 -12.44
N ILE A 281 4.27 -1.15 -11.41
CA ILE A 281 4.14 -2.45 -10.73
C ILE A 281 3.12 -3.29 -11.50
N GLU A 282 3.46 -4.52 -11.86
CA GLU A 282 2.57 -5.45 -12.57
C GLU A 282 1.90 -6.48 -11.66
N GLY A 283 2.22 -6.44 -10.37
CA GLY A 283 1.67 -7.32 -9.34
C GLY A 283 2.79 -8.01 -8.57
N ARG A 284 2.41 -8.83 -7.58
CA ARG A 284 3.40 -9.67 -6.92
C ARG A 284 3.78 -10.86 -7.78
N ALA A 285 5.00 -11.37 -7.57
CA ALA A 285 5.48 -12.59 -8.19
C ALA A 285 4.59 -13.81 -7.86
N ASP A 286 3.84 -13.76 -6.76
CA ASP A 286 2.87 -14.78 -6.34
C ASP A 286 1.39 -14.48 -6.73
N ASP A 287 1.09 -13.29 -7.25
CA ASP A 287 -0.26 -12.91 -7.77
C ASP A 287 -0.50 -13.47 -9.21
N VAL A 288 0.36 -14.38 -9.69
CA VAL A 288 0.18 -15.11 -10.95
C VAL A 288 -0.85 -16.23 -10.76
N LEU A 289 -1.93 -16.17 -11.53
CA LEU A 289 -2.92 -17.25 -11.59
C LEU A 289 -2.49 -18.27 -12.65
N ILE A 290 -2.56 -19.57 -12.32
CA ILE A 290 -2.30 -20.67 -13.25
C ILE A 290 -3.65 -21.30 -13.60
N THR A 291 -4.17 -20.94 -14.76
CA THR A 291 -5.48 -21.37 -15.27
C THR A 291 -5.32 -22.16 -16.56
N GLY A 292 -5.74 -23.43 -16.56
CA GLY A 292 -5.59 -24.33 -17.70
C GLY A 292 -4.14 -24.51 -18.16
N GLY A 293 -3.18 -24.42 -17.23
CA GLY A 293 -1.74 -24.48 -17.54
C GLY A 293 -1.11 -23.16 -18.03
N ILE A 294 -1.89 -22.08 -18.15
CA ILE A 294 -1.42 -20.75 -18.59
C ILE A 294 -1.27 -19.83 -17.38
N LYS A 295 -0.15 -19.11 -17.32
CA LYS A 295 0.11 -18.07 -16.33
C LYS A 295 -0.54 -16.75 -16.77
N VAL A 296 -1.41 -16.19 -15.94
CA VAL A 296 -2.06 -14.89 -16.18
C VAL A 296 -1.91 -14.00 -14.95
N SER A 297 -1.78 -12.68 -15.13
CA SER A 297 -1.67 -11.72 -14.02
C SER A 297 -3.06 -11.31 -13.54
N ALA A 298 -3.37 -11.55 -12.25
CA ALA A 298 -4.61 -11.06 -11.63
C ALA A 298 -4.72 -9.54 -11.71
N ARG A 299 -3.59 -8.83 -11.65
CA ARG A 299 -3.54 -7.37 -11.76
C ARG A 299 -3.91 -6.89 -13.17
N LYS A 300 -3.33 -7.47 -14.23
CA LYS A 300 -3.67 -7.07 -15.61
C LYS A 300 -5.17 -7.28 -15.89
N ILE A 301 -5.75 -8.35 -15.37
CA ILE A 301 -7.18 -8.62 -15.47
C ILE A 301 -7.99 -7.56 -14.70
N THR A 302 -7.54 -7.19 -13.50
CA THR A 302 -8.15 -6.13 -12.69
C THR A 302 -8.15 -4.79 -13.42
N GLU A 303 -6.97 -4.35 -13.89
CA GLU A 303 -6.79 -3.11 -14.66
C GLU A 303 -7.68 -3.10 -15.90
N ARG A 304 -7.69 -4.21 -16.64
CA ARG A 304 -8.56 -4.34 -17.82
C ARG A 304 -10.03 -4.22 -17.44
N LEU A 305 -10.50 -4.88 -16.38
CA LEU A 305 -11.91 -4.76 -15.93
C LEU A 305 -12.27 -3.31 -15.54
N GLU A 306 -11.34 -2.58 -14.91
CA GLU A 306 -11.54 -1.19 -14.49
C GLU A 306 -11.54 -0.18 -15.65
N GLU A 307 -11.13 -0.58 -16.86
CA GLU A 307 -11.33 0.22 -18.08
C GLU A 307 -12.78 0.15 -18.60
N HIS A 308 -13.58 -0.80 -18.12
CA HIS A 308 -14.98 -0.94 -18.54
C HIS A 308 -15.85 0.13 -17.87
N ALA A 309 -16.67 0.86 -18.66
CA ALA A 309 -17.46 2.00 -18.17
C ALA A 309 -18.39 1.68 -16.98
N ALA A 310 -18.90 0.45 -16.91
CA ALA A 310 -19.77 0.01 -15.83
C ALA A 310 -19.03 -0.41 -14.54
N ILE A 311 -17.71 -0.60 -14.57
CA ILE A 311 -16.92 -1.04 -13.41
C ILE A 311 -16.23 0.16 -12.78
N ARG A 312 -16.43 0.31 -11.48
CA ARG A 312 -15.72 1.30 -10.66
C ARG A 312 -14.40 0.75 -10.15
N GLU A 313 -14.42 -0.46 -9.60
CA GLU A 313 -13.24 -1.17 -9.09
C GLU A 313 -13.41 -2.69 -9.25
N ALA A 314 -12.29 -3.40 -9.39
CA ALA A 314 -12.28 -4.86 -9.49
C ALA A 314 -11.24 -5.50 -8.56
N ILE A 315 -11.51 -6.72 -8.10
CA ILE A 315 -10.55 -7.57 -7.41
C ILE A 315 -10.62 -8.97 -8.02
N VAL A 316 -9.49 -9.42 -8.57
CA VAL A 316 -9.38 -10.71 -9.25
C VAL A 316 -8.65 -11.72 -8.37
N ALA A 317 -9.18 -12.94 -8.32
CA ALA A 317 -8.58 -14.05 -7.59
C ALA A 317 -8.67 -15.35 -8.38
N GLY A 318 -7.70 -16.24 -8.15
CA GLY A 318 -7.76 -17.63 -8.58
C GLY A 318 -8.51 -18.48 -7.56
N ILE A 319 -9.58 -19.13 -7.99
CA ILE A 319 -10.36 -20.07 -7.17
C ILE A 319 -10.02 -21.50 -7.60
N PRO A 320 -9.66 -22.41 -6.68
CA PRO A 320 -9.40 -23.80 -7.03
C PRO A 320 -10.54 -24.41 -7.85
N HIS A 321 -10.22 -25.05 -8.98
CA HIS A 321 -11.22 -25.61 -9.88
C HIS A 321 -10.73 -26.90 -10.58
N PRO A 322 -11.52 -28.00 -10.61
CA PRO A 322 -11.08 -29.29 -11.14
C PRO A 322 -10.58 -29.26 -12.60
N LYS A 323 -11.22 -28.46 -13.47
CA LYS A 323 -10.87 -28.37 -14.89
C LYS A 323 -9.66 -27.49 -15.20
N TRP A 324 -9.45 -26.42 -14.42
CA TRP A 324 -8.50 -25.36 -14.77
C TRP A 324 -7.33 -25.28 -13.79
N GLY A 325 -7.34 -26.04 -12.69
CA GLY A 325 -6.44 -25.84 -11.55
C GLY A 325 -6.90 -24.62 -10.75
N GLN A 326 -6.80 -23.43 -11.35
CA GLN A 326 -7.43 -22.21 -10.84
C GLN A 326 -8.38 -21.63 -11.89
N MET A 327 -9.60 -21.34 -11.46
CA MET A 327 -10.57 -20.54 -12.20
C MET A 327 -10.37 -19.06 -11.86
N VAL A 328 -10.31 -18.21 -12.88
CA VAL A 328 -10.29 -16.75 -12.69
C VAL A 328 -11.68 -16.29 -12.25
N ALA A 329 -11.76 -15.65 -11.09
CA ALA A 329 -12.98 -15.03 -10.58
C ALA A 329 -12.72 -13.56 -10.25
N ALA A 330 -13.72 -12.71 -10.44
CA ALA A 330 -13.64 -11.28 -10.14
C ALA A 330 -14.78 -10.86 -9.21
N MET A 331 -14.46 -10.06 -8.20
CA MET A 331 -15.44 -9.27 -7.46
C MET A 331 -15.37 -7.84 -7.98
N VAL A 332 -16.51 -7.21 -8.25
CA VAL A 332 -16.55 -5.87 -8.85
C VAL A 332 -17.54 -4.96 -8.14
N THR A 333 -17.21 -3.67 -8.08
CA THR A 333 -18.18 -2.61 -7.76
C THR A 333 -18.55 -1.85 -9.02
N LEU A 334 -19.77 -1.31 -9.08
CA LEU A 334 -20.27 -0.62 -10.27
C LEU A 334 -20.11 0.89 -10.16
N THR A 335 -19.93 1.54 -11.31
CA THR A 335 -20.05 3.00 -11.43
C THR A 335 -21.47 3.43 -11.04
N PRO A 336 -21.66 4.56 -10.33
CA PRO A 336 -23.00 5.06 -10.00
C PRO A 336 -23.91 5.14 -11.23
N GLY A 337 -25.10 4.54 -11.14
CA GLY A 337 -26.09 4.50 -12.23
C GLY A 337 -25.83 3.44 -13.31
N ALA A 338 -24.74 2.67 -13.23
CA ALA A 338 -24.49 1.56 -14.14
C ALA A 338 -25.24 0.29 -13.71
N SER A 339 -25.75 -0.45 -14.70
CA SER A 339 -26.31 -1.79 -14.50
C SER A 339 -25.19 -2.83 -14.46
N ALA A 340 -25.41 -3.92 -13.71
CA ALA A 340 -24.51 -5.07 -13.69
C ALA A 340 -24.38 -5.65 -15.11
N PRO A 341 -23.17 -5.64 -15.71
CA PRO A 341 -22.99 -6.17 -17.06
C PRO A 341 -23.12 -7.68 -17.10
N GLN A 342 -23.47 -8.21 -18.27
CA GLN A 342 -23.58 -9.65 -18.44
C GLN A 342 -22.19 -10.29 -18.35
N ILE A 343 -22.07 -11.45 -17.71
CA ILE A 343 -20.76 -12.10 -17.52
C ILE A 343 -20.03 -12.36 -18.85
N GLN A 344 -20.79 -12.61 -19.92
CA GLN A 344 -20.26 -12.83 -21.25
C GLN A 344 -19.58 -11.57 -21.82
N GLU A 345 -20.18 -10.39 -21.60
CA GLU A 345 -19.63 -9.09 -22.03
C GLU A 345 -18.24 -8.86 -21.43
N PHE A 346 -18.07 -9.11 -20.13
CA PHE A 346 -16.76 -9.01 -19.48
C PHE A 346 -15.79 -10.10 -19.89
N THR A 347 -16.29 -11.31 -20.08
CA THR A 347 -15.47 -12.43 -20.55
C THR A 347 -14.84 -12.05 -21.88
N ASP A 348 -15.63 -11.49 -22.80
CA ASP A 348 -15.17 -11.06 -24.12
C ASP A 348 -14.27 -9.82 -24.03
N PHE A 349 -14.64 -8.84 -23.20
CA PHE A 349 -13.86 -7.61 -23.00
C PHE A 349 -12.46 -7.84 -22.43
N VAL A 350 -12.31 -8.80 -21.51
CA VAL A 350 -11.00 -9.23 -20.99
C VAL A 350 -10.28 -10.10 -22.02
N ALA A 351 -10.98 -11.06 -22.63
CA ALA A 351 -10.38 -11.98 -23.59
C ALA A 351 -9.82 -11.27 -24.83
N SER A 352 -10.43 -10.16 -25.25
CA SER A 352 -9.98 -9.39 -26.42
C SER A 352 -8.60 -8.77 -26.23
N ALA A 353 -8.20 -8.47 -24.98
CA ALA A 353 -6.92 -7.84 -24.67
C ALA A 353 -5.90 -8.83 -24.09
N LEU A 354 -6.34 -9.74 -23.23
CA LEU A 354 -5.46 -10.62 -22.43
C LEU A 354 -5.57 -12.11 -22.80
N GLY A 355 -6.44 -12.44 -23.76
CA GLY A 355 -6.70 -13.81 -24.19
C GLY A 355 -7.71 -14.56 -23.32
N LYS A 356 -8.30 -15.63 -23.90
CA LYS A 356 -9.37 -16.43 -23.28
C LYS A 356 -9.04 -17.03 -21.90
N PRO A 357 -7.79 -17.44 -21.58
CA PRO A 357 -7.45 -17.95 -20.25
C PRO A 357 -7.57 -16.90 -19.14
N ALA A 358 -7.33 -15.63 -19.44
CA ALA A 358 -7.39 -14.53 -18.48
C ALA A 358 -8.83 -14.06 -18.18
N ALA A 359 -9.80 -14.46 -19.00
CA ALA A 359 -11.18 -14.03 -18.88
C ALA A 359 -11.87 -14.62 -17.62
N PRO A 360 -12.44 -13.77 -16.74
CA PRO A 360 -13.15 -14.24 -15.55
C PRO A 360 -14.28 -15.21 -15.91
N LYS A 361 -14.38 -16.30 -15.16
CA LYS A 361 -15.49 -17.26 -15.28
C LYS A 361 -16.59 -17.00 -14.26
N VAL A 362 -16.30 -16.24 -13.22
CA VAL A 362 -17.26 -15.81 -12.20
C VAL A 362 -17.05 -14.33 -11.98
N ILE A 363 -18.15 -13.58 -12.00
CA ILE A 363 -18.17 -12.16 -11.65
C ILE A 363 -19.21 -11.98 -10.56
N LYS A 364 -18.80 -11.44 -9.41
CA LYS A 364 -19.68 -11.11 -8.30
C LYS A 364 -19.73 -9.61 -8.13
N VAL A 365 -20.91 -9.03 -8.32
CA VAL A 365 -21.13 -7.61 -8.03
C VAL A 365 -21.34 -7.43 -6.53
N CYS A 366 -20.71 -6.41 -5.95
CA CYS A 366 -20.97 -5.95 -4.59
C CYS A 366 -21.09 -4.42 -4.54
N GLU A 367 -21.76 -3.91 -3.50
CA GLU A 367 -21.87 -2.48 -3.25
C GLU A 367 -20.51 -1.88 -2.84
N ARG A 368 -19.81 -2.59 -1.94
CA ARG A 368 -18.47 -2.27 -1.46
C ARG A 368 -17.67 -3.54 -1.20
N PHE A 369 -16.35 -3.47 -1.36
CA PHE A 369 -15.50 -4.58 -0.98
C PHE A 369 -15.49 -4.78 0.55
N PRO A 370 -15.47 -6.03 1.03
CA PRO A 370 -15.07 -6.32 2.40
C PRO A 370 -13.71 -5.70 2.69
N VAL A 371 -13.57 -5.00 3.81
CA VAL A 371 -12.32 -4.35 4.21
C VAL A 371 -11.81 -4.94 5.52
N ALA A 372 -10.49 -5.11 5.62
CA ALA A 372 -9.82 -5.50 6.85
C ALA A 372 -9.68 -4.31 7.81
N SER A 373 -9.20 -4.55 9.02
CA SER A 373 -8.87 -3.50 10.01
C SER A 373 -7.85 -2.47 9.52
N THR A 374 -7.06 -2.81 8.48
CA THR A 374 -6.17 -1.88 7.74
C THR A 374 -6.91 -0.84 6.90
N GLY A 375 -8.21 -1.02 6.65
CA GLY A 375 -8.96 -0.30 5.62
C GLY A 375 -8.68 -0.77 4.19
N LYS A 376 -7.79 -1.76 4.00
CA LYS A 376 -7.54 -2.41 2.69
C LYS A 376 -8.60 -3.49 2.42
N PRO A 377 -8.84 -3.88 1.15
CA PRO A 377 -9.69 -5.02 0.84
C PRO A 377 -9.26 -6.30 1.57
N ASP A 378 -10.20 -6.96 2.25
CA ASP A 378 -9.99 -8.24 2.91
C ASP A 378 -9.96 -9.36 1.87
N ARG A 379 -8.75 -9.66 1.37
CA ARG A 379 -8.53 -10.68 0.35
C ARG A 379 -9.06 -12.06 0.77
N ARG A 380 -9.08 -12.40 2.07
CA ARG A 380 -9.58 -13.69 2.55
C ARG A 380 -11.11 -13.76 2.48
N ALA A 381 -11.79 -12.72 2.97
CA ALA A 381 -13.24 -12.62 2.88
C ALA A 381 -13.70 -12.59 1.41
N ILE A 382 -13.01 -11.82 0.57
CA ILE A 382 -13.30 -11.75 -0.88
C ILE A 382 -13.11 -13.12 -1.54
N HIS A 383 -12.00 -13.81 -1.26
CA HIS A 383 -11.75 -15.15 -1.80
C HIS A 383 -12.86 -16.14 -1.42
N GLN A 384 -13.29 -16.14 -0.15
CA GLN A 384 -14.39 -16.99 0.31
C GLN A 384 -15.71 -16.68 -0.41
N MET A 385 -16.04 -15.39 -0.57
CA MET A 385 -17.26 -14.97 -1.28
C MET A 385 -17.23 -15.34 -2.77
N LEU A 386 -16.04 -15.28 -3.41
CA LEU A 386 -15.84 -15.71 -4.79
C LEU A 386 -15.88 -17.23 -4.94
N ALA A 387 -15.31 -17.98 -3.98
CA ALA A 387 -15.38 -19.44 -3.95
C ALA A 387 -16.83 -19.93 -3.80
N GLN A 388 -17.64 -19.27 -2.99
CA GLN A 388 -19.08 -19.55 -2.87
C GLN A 388 -19.83 -19.27 -4.18
N ALA A 389 -19.54 -18.15 -4.84
CA ALA A 389 -20.15 -17.80 -6.12
C ALA A 389 -19.74 -18.78 -7.24
N ALA A 390 -18.49 -19.25 -7.22
CA ALA A 390 -17.99 -20.29 -8.09
C ALA A 390 -18.73 -21.62 -7.89
N ALA A 391 -18.87 -22.08 -6.65
CA ALA A 391 -19.57 -23.31 -6.33
C ALA A 391 -21.05 -23.27 -6.74
N ALA A 392 -21.72 -22.13 -6.60
CA ALA A 392 -23.10 -21.95 -7.03
C ALA A 392 -23.26 -22.02 -8.56
N LYS A 393 -22.23 -21.64 -9.31
CA LYS A 393 -22.23 -21.73 -10.77
C LYS A 393 -22.12 -23.16 -11.27
N ASP A 394 -21.32 -24.02 -10.61
CA ASP A 394 -21.13 -25.42 -11.02
C ASP A 394 -22.33 -26.33 -10.67
N GLN A 395 -23.31 -25.82 -9.92
CA GLN A 395 -24.57 -26.50 -9.59
C GLN A 395 -25.72 -26.19 -10.57
N LEU A 396 -25.48 -25.28 -11.52
CA LEU A 396 -26.38 -24.91 -12.62
C LEU A 396 -25.83 -25.47 -13.94
#